data_AF-A0A963Q3G2-F1
#
_entry.id   AF-A0A963Q3G2-F1
#
_cell.length_a   1.000
_cell.length_b   1.000
_cell.length_c   1.000
_cell.angle_alpha   90.00
_cell.angle_beta   90.00
_cell.angle_gamma   90.00
#
_symmetry.space_group_name_H-M   'P 1'
#
loop_
_entity.id
_entity.type
_entity.pdbx_description
1 polymer ?
#
loop_
_entity_poly.entity_id
_entity_poly.type
_entity_poly.pdbx_seq_one_letter_code
_entity_poly.pdbx_strand_id
1 'polypeptide(L)' 'MSLYQQLQRRAAEGRPVRVGLIGAGKFGSMYLAQVPRTPGVHLAAIAARLPSSARCNFARLCSASKHTQATSI' A
#
# COMPACT_ATOMS: atom_id res chain seq x y z
N MET A 1 23.39 5.04 5.75
CA MET A 1 22.29 5.26 4.79
C MET A 1 20.97 5.07 5.53
N SER A 2 20.00 5.98 5.39
CA SER A 2 18.71 5.86 6.10
C SER A 2 17.76 4.87 5.41
N LEU A 3 16.79 4.33 6.15
CA LEU A 3 15.76 3.45 5.59
C LEU A 3 14.99 4.12 4.44
N TYR A 4 14.70 5.40 4.58
CA TYR A 4 14.00 6.18 3.55
C TYR A 4 14.80 6.27 2.25
N GLN A 5 16.12 6.42 2.33
CA GLN A 5 16.99 6.40 1.15
C GLN A 5 17.01 5.03 0.46
N GLN A 6 17.00 3.93 1.23
CA GLN A 6 16.93 2.58 0.66
C GLN A 6 15.59 2.33 -0.06
N LEU A 7 14.50 2.84 0.50
CA LEU A 7 13.16 2.77 -0.08
C LEU A 7 13.04 3.58 -1.39
N GLN A 8 13.60 4.79 -1.43
CA GLN A 8 13.69 5.56 -2.68
C GLN A 8 14.48 4.82 -3.77
N ARG A 9 15.61 4.20 -3.40
CA ARG A 9 16.40 3.39 -4.33
C ARG A 9 15.59 2.23 -4.91
N ARG A 10 14.85 1.49 -4.07
CA ARG A 10 13.94 0.42 -4.53
C ARG A 10 12.86 0.93 -5.49
N ALA A 11 12.33 2.13 -5.23
CA ALA A 11 11.37 2.77 -6.13
C ALA A 11 12.00 3.05 -7.50
N ALA A 12 13.21 3.63 -7.52
CA ALA A 12 13.95 3.93 -8.75
C ALA A 12 14.35 2.68 -9.53
N GLU A 13 14.72 1.59 -8.85
CA GLU A 13 15.04 0.29 -9.44
C GLU A 13 13.80 -0.49 -9.93
N GLY A 14 12.58 0.02 -9.73
CA GLY A 14 11.35 -0.71 -10.06
C GLY A 14 11.16 -1.99 -9.24
N ARG A 15 11.84 -2.12 -8.08
CA ARG A 15 11.82 -3.31 -7.22
C ARG A 15 11.28 -2.98 -5.81
N PRO A 16 10.00 -2.55 -5.72
CA PRO A 16 9.41 -2.14 -4.45
C PRO A 16 9.24 -3.33 -3.50
N VAL A 17 9.15 -3.04 -2.21
CA VAL A 17 8.67 -4.00 -1.20
C VAL A 17 7.17 -4.18 -1.39
N ARG A 18 6.74 -5.42 -1.63
CA ARG A 18 5.33 -5.77 -1.79
C ARG A 18 4.74 -6.17 -0.43
N VAL A 19 3.65 -5.53 -0.05
CA VAL A 19 3.01 -5.71 1.27
C VAL A 19 1.61 -6.28 1.09
N GLY A 20 1.32 -7.36 1.80
CA GLY A 20 -0.04 -7.87 2.00
C GLY A 20 -0.58 -7.35 3.33
N LEU A 21 -1.77 -6.75 3.32
CA LEU A 21 -2.44 -6.23 4.51
C LEU A 21 -3.60 -7.15 4.93
N ILE A 22 -3.57 -7.68 6.15
CA ILE A 22 -4.67 -8.46 6.71
C ILE A 22 -5.49 -7.56 7.64
N GLY A 23 -6.70 -7.21 7.21
CA GLY A 23 -7.63 -6.35 7.90
C GLY A 23 -7.56 -4.89 7.43
N ALA A 24 -8.73 -4.32 7.13
CA ALA A 24 -8.89 -2.91 6.75
C ALA A 24 -9.71 -2.12 7.79
N GLY A 25 -9.62 -2.50 9.06
CA GLY A 25 -10.22 -1.78 10.18
C GLY A 25 -9.44 -0.51 10.54
N LYS A 26 -9.42 -0.12 11.83
CA LYS A 26 -8.74 1.11 12.30
C LYS A 26 -7.27 1.16 11.88
N PHE A 27 -6.47 0.16 12.26
CA PHE A 27 -5.03 0.14 11.96
C PHE A 27 -4.73 -0.07 10.48
N GLY A 28 -5.48 -0.95 9.82
CA GLY A 28 -5.37 -1.14 8.38
C GLY A 28 -5.62 0.16 7.63
N SER A 29 -6.66 0.91 8.01
CA SER A 29 -6.96 2.22 7.40
C SER A 29 -5.86 3.25 7.68
N MET A 30 -5.27 3.29 8.88
CA MET A 30 -4.12 4.16 9.15
C MET A 30 -2.93 3.82 8.25
N TYR A 31 -2.64 2.53 8.04
CA TYR A 31 -1.59 2.11 7.13
C TYR A 31 -1.92 2.47 5.67
N LEU A 32 -3.15 2.24 5.22
CA LEU A 32 -3.62 2.62 3.88
C LEU A 32 -3.44 4.12 3.60
N ALA A 33 -3.64 4.99 4.60
CA ALA A 33 -3.41 6.43 4.48
C ALA A 33 -1.91 6.81 4.39
N GLN A 34 -1.00 5.92 4.79
CA GLN A 34 0.45 6.14 4.78
C GLN A 34 1.13 5.58 3.54
N VAL A 35 0.64 4.45 3.01
CA VAL A 35 1.24 3.76 1.84
C VAL A 35 1.50 4.70 0.65
N PRO A 36 0.55 5.56 0.21
CA PRO A 36 0.77 6.49 -0.90
C PRO A 36 1.97 7.43 -0.74
N ARG A 37 2.41 7.67 0.50
CA ARG A 37 3.50 8.59 0.86
C ARG A 37 4.83 7.85 1.14
N THR A 38 4.87 6.54 0.93
CA THR A 38 6.03 5.70 1.26
C THR A 38 6.64 5.16 -0.03
N PRO A 39 7.66 5.84 -0.60
CA PRO A 39 8.27 5.41 -1.87
C PRO A 39 8.84 4.00 -1.75
N GLY A 40 8.79 3.23 -2.83
CA GLY A 40 9.36 1.87 -2.84
C GLY A 40 8.57 0.85 -2.02
N VAL A 41 7.37 1.21 -1.54
CA VAL A 41 6.40 0.27 -0.98
C VAL A 41 5.21 0.16 -1.94
N HIS A 42 4.77 -1.07 -2.18
CA HIS A 42 3.60 -1.38 -3.00
C HIS A 42 2.65 -2.27 -2.20
N LEU A 43 1.43 -1.79 -1.94
CA LEU A 43 0.39 -2.62 -1.36
C LEU A 43 -0.15 -3.59 -2.43
N ALA A 44 0.19 -4.87 -2.30
CA ALA A 44 -0.12 -5.89 -3.29
C ALA A 44 -1.51 -6.52 -3.08
N ALA A 45 -1.94 -6.66 -1.82
CA ALA A 45 -3.22 -7.28 -1.50
C ALA A 45 -3.79 -6.80 -0.16
N ILE A 46 -5.11 -6.86 -0.03
CA ILE A 46 -5.82 -6.69 1.24
C ILE A 46 -6.71 -7.91 1.47
N ALA A 47 -6.47 -8.64 2.57
CA ALA A 47 -7.35 -9.70 3.03
C ALA A 47 -8.27 -9.14 4.13
N ALA A 48 -9.59 -9.23 3.96
CA ALA A 48 -10.55 -8.74 4.93
C ALA A 48 -11.78 -9.64 5.01
N ARG A 49 -12.34 -9.80 6.21
CA ARG A 49 -13.59 -10.54 6.43
C ARG A 49 -14.77 -9.93 5.65
N LEU A 50 -14.81 -8.60 5.54
CA LEU A 50 -15.81 -7.84 4.79
C LEU A 50 -15.11 -7.07 3.66
N PRO A 51 -15.06 -7.63 2.44
CA PRO A 51 -14.38 -7.00 1.31
C PRO A 51 -14.94 -5.63 0.91
N SER A 52 -16.24 -5.40 1.10
CA SER A 52 -16.91 -4.12 0.80
C SER A 52 -16.35 -2.97 1.66
N SER A 53 -16.20 -3.18 2.97
CA SER A 53 -15.61 -2.19 3.88
C SER A 53 -14.14 -1.90 3.53
N ALA A 54 -13.37 -2.93 3.17
CA ALA A 54 -11.98 -2.76 2.73
C ALA A 54 -11.89 -1.91 1.45
N ARG A 55 -12.75 -2.19 0.46
CA ARG A 55 -12.84 -1.39 -0.77
C ARG A 55 -13.24 0.06 -0.49
N CYS A 56 -14.23 0.30 0.38
CA CYS A 56 -14.65 1.64 0.77
C CYS A 56 -13.51 2.41 1.45
N ASN A 57 -12.79 1.79 2.38
CA ASN A 57 -11.66 2.41 3.06
C ASN A 57 -10.49 2.70 2.11
N PHE A 58 -10.15 1.73 1.25
CA PHE A 58 -9.13 1.90 0.22
C PHE A 58 -9.49 3.02 -0.76
N ALA A 59 -10.72 3.06 -1.26
CA ALA A 59 -11.19 4.11 -2.16
C ALA A 59 -11.11 5.49 -1.50
N ARG A 60 -11.47 5.61 -0.22
CA ARG A 60 -11.39 6.88 0.51
C ARG A 60 -9.96 7.37 0.76
N LEU A 61 -9.01 6.45 0.98
CA LEU A 61 -7.67 6.79 1.45
C LEU A 61 -6.61 6.77 0.34
N CYS A 62 -6.89 6.10 -0.78
CA CYS A 62 -5.90 5.84 -1.83
C CYS A 62 -6.33 6.32 -3.24
N SER A 63 -7.41 7.12 -3.37
CA SER A 63 -8.13 7.41 -4.65
C SER A 63 -7.32 7.95 -5.84
N ALA A 64 -6.06 8.33 -5.67
CA ALA A 64 -5.23 8.92 -6.72
C ALA A 64 -3.83 8.31 -6.87
N SER A 65 -3.48 7.26 -6.12
CA SER A 65 -2.09 6.80 -6.02
C SER A 65 -1.77 5.71 -7.05
N LYS A 66 -0.78 5.95 -7.92
CA LYS A 66 -0.26 4.97 -8.90
C LYS A 66 0.42 3.74 -8.25
N HIS A 67 0.62 3.77 -6.93
CA HIS A 67 1.33 2.76 -6.15
C HIS A 67 0.45 1.60 -5.66
N THR A 68 -0.78 1.47 -6.16
CA THR A 68 -1.77 0.56 -5.59
C THR A 68 -2.48 -0.33 -6.62
N GLN A 69 -2.13 -0.23 -7.90
CA GLN A 69 -2.56 -1.23 -8.88
C GLN A 69 -1.59 -2.41 -8.87
N ALA A 70 -2.09 -3.57 -8.45
CA ALA A 70 -1.40 -4.83 -8.62
C ALA A 70 -1.38 -5.19 -10.11
N THR A 71 -0.28 -4.90 -10.80
CA THR A 71 -0.01 -5.41 -12.14
C THR A 71 0.42 -6.87 -12.04
N SER A 72 -0.55 -7.74 -11.75
CA SER A 72 -0.41 -9.20 -11.70
C SER A 72 0.55 -9.73 -10.61
N ILE A 73 0.32 -10.96 -10.17
CA ILE A 73 1.20 -11.68 -9.23
C ILE A 73 2.22 -12.49 -10.03
#